data_AF-A0A1W5CXP4-F1
#
_entry.id   AF-A0A1W5CXP4-F1
#
_cell.length_a   1.000
_cell.length_b   1.000
_cell.length_c   1.000
_cell.angle_alpha   90.00
_cell.angle_beta   90.00
_cell.angle_gamma   90.00
#
_symmetry.space_group_name_H-M   'P 1'
#
loop_
_entity.id
_entity.type
_entity.pdbx_description
1 polymer ?
#
loop_
_entity_poly.entity_id
_entity_poly.type
_entity_poly.pdbx_seq_one_letter_code
_entity_poly.pdbx_strand_id
1 'polypeptide(L)'
;MPSPITLDPHHPGTLIRRLMALEAAVNILSAIPMLLYPSSIVSHLTSSGTAPPSTTQLTQWLGALILALTPQLLLALPNTKTAIESRATVYVTLGAGEAMLISIMLWQAWAGEEGGFSARALVRAAGILAGTSTPDPKMTPQYFYNDLPLDQQEYWTSKLQPISLGVFWSKSSYAAWRVIPTTAVLCENDKVMPLQMAEYMLAAAQADKPNMIDAVERNETAGHFVMLSQPDWTVDMLRRAAGEKTL
;
A
#
# COMPACT_ATOMS: atom_id res chain seq x y z
N MET A 1 19.28 -13.19 -28.41
CA MET A 1 20.26 -12.63 -27.45
C MET A 1 19.70 -11.31 -26.96
N PRO A 2 19.50 -11.09 -25.65
CA PRO A 2 19.21 -9.75 -25.13
C PRO A 2 20.36 -8.81 -25.54
N SER A 3 20.04 -7.57 -25.91
CA SER A 3 21.07 -6.57 -26.20
C SER A 3 22.00 -6.39 -24.99
N PRO A 4 23.30 -6.14 -25.21
CA PRO A 4 24.23 -5.83 -24.12
C PRO A 4 23.69 -4.64 -23.31
N ILE A 5 23.68 -4.77 -21.98
CA ILE A 5 23.28 -3.67 -21.10
C ILE A 5 24.36 -2.59 -21.19
N THR A 6 24.07 -1.50 -21.91
CA THR A 6 24.93 -0.31 -21.95
C THR A 6 24.71 0.50 -20.69
N LEU A 7 25.75 0.64 -19.86
CA LEU A 7 25.70 1.49 -18.67
C LEU A 7 25.65 2.96 -19.10
N ASP A 8 24.61 3.68 -18.70
CA ASP A 8 24.49 5.13 -18.90
C ASP A 8 25.15 5.88 -17.72
N PRO A 9 26.34 6.50 -17.92
CA PRO A 9 27.04 7.22 -16.86
C PRO A 9 26.34 8.54 -16.46
N HIS A 10 25.37 9.01 -17.25
CA HIS A 10 24.61 10.23 -16.99
C HIS A 10 23.23 9.97 -16.38
N HIS A 11 22.87 8.71 -16.15
CA HIS A 11 21.58 8.36 -15.58
C HIS A 11 21.43 8.97 -14.16
N PRO A 12 20.39 9.79 -13.90
CA PRO A 12 20.29 10.57 -12.66
C PRO A 12 19.94 9.73 -11.43
N GLY A 13 19.55 8.47 -11.63
CA GLY A 13 19.20 7.53 -10.56
C GLY A 13 18.01 8.00 -9.73
N THR A 14 17.16 8.88 -10.26
CA THR A 14 16.13 9.57 -9.47
C THR A 14 15.18 8.61 -8.77
N LEU A 15 14.82 7.49 -9.40
CA LEU A 15 13.96 6.48 -8.80
C LEU A 15 14.59 5.87 -7.55
N ILE A 16 15.80 5.30 -7.66
CA ILE A 16 16.47 4.65 -6.53
C ILE A 16 16.75 5.63 -5.40
N ARG A 17 17.08 6.88 -5.74
CA ARG A 17 17.30 7.95 -4.76
C ARG A 17 16.03 8.33 -4.01
N ARG A 18 14.88 8.39 -4.70
CA ARG A 18 13.58 8.64 -4.06
C ARG A 18 13.17 7.47 -3.16
N LEU A 19 13.41 6.23 -3.59
CA LEU A 19 13.11 5.04 -2.78
C LEU A 19 13.94 5.03 -1.50
N MET A 20 15.27 5.24 -1.58
CA MET A 20 16.12 5.35 -0.39
C MET A 20 15.73 6.51 0.52
N ALA A 21 15.34 7.66 -0.04
CA ALA A 21 14.93 8.82 0.75
C ALA A 21 13.63 8.54 1.51
N LEU A 22 12.67 7.88 0.84
CA LEU A 22 11.42 7.45 1.44
C LEU A 22 11.66 6.43 2.55
N GLU A 23 12.48 5.41 2.29
CA GLU A 23 12.80 4.37 3.27
C GLU A 23 13.50 4.96 4.50
N ALA A 24 14.48 5.85 4.31
CA ALA A 24 15.11 6.57 5.40
C ALA A 24 14.12 7.43 6.19
N ALA A 25 13.16 8.08 5.52
CA ALA A 25 12.13 8.86 6.18
C ALA A 25 11.19 7.97 7.01
N VAL A 26 10.75 6.83 6.47
CA VAL A 26 9.92 5.84 7.20
C VAL A 26 10.67 5.30 8.41
N ASN A 27 11.96 4.98 8.27
CA ASN A 27 12.79 4.52 9.37
C ASN A 27 12.90 5.57 10.48
N ILE A 28 13.16 6.83 10.14
CA ILE A 28 13.26 7.93 11.12
C ILE A 28 11.90 8.18 11.81
N LEU A 29 10.83 8.30 11.02
CA LEU A 29 9.49 8.62 11.53
C LEU A 29 8.91 7.50 12.40
N SER A 30 9.26 6.24 12.12
CA SER A 30 8.83 5.10 12.94
C SER A 30 9.73 4.87 14.16
N ALA A 31 11.05 5.00 14.02
CA ALA A 31 12.00 4.67 15.08
C ALA A 31 12.14 5.74 16.17
N ILE A 32 11.97 7.04 15.85
CA ILE A 32 12.00 8.10 16.87
C ILE A 32 10.90 7.89 17.93
N PRO A 33 9.62 7.67 17.56
CA PRO A 33 8.58 7.32 18.53
C PRO A 33 8.89 6.05 19.33
N MET A 34 9.50 5.04 18.72
CA MET A 34 9.91 3.82 19.43
C MET A 34 10.96 4.08 20.50
N LEU A 35 11.87 5.05 20.27
CA LEU A 35 12.91 5.41 21.22
C LEU A 35 12.36 6.29 22.37
N LEU A 36 11.56 7.32 22.02
CA LEU A 36 11.09 8.35 22.95
C LEU A 36 9.79 7.98 23.67
N TYR A 37 8.92 7.18 23.04
CA TYR A 37 7.58 6.83 23.53
C TYR A 37 7.28 5.33 23.40
N PRO A 38 8.19 4.43 23.84
CA PRO A 38 8.05 2.98 23.63
C PRO A 38 6.77 2.40 24.23
N SER A 39 6.36 2.87 25.41
CA SER A 39 5.16 2.36 26.09
C SER A 39 3.88 2.62 25.29
N SER A 40 3.78 3.78 24.64
CA SER A 40 2.65 4.14 23.79
C SER A 40 2.63 3.32 22.49
N ILE A 41 3.80 3.00 21.94
CA ILE A 41 3.90 2.14 20.75
C ILE A 41 3.47 0.72 21.11
N VAL A 42 4.01 0.17 22.20
CA VAL A 42 3.72 -1.20 22.60
C VAL A 42 2.26 -1.37 23.02
N SER A 43 1.65 -0.40 23.69
CA SER A 43 0.23 -0.48 24.05
C SER A 43 -0.69 -0.58 22.82
N HIS A 44 -0.34 0.07 21.71
CA HIS A 44 -1.06 -0.07 20.44
C HIS A 44 -0.83 -1.41 19.74
N LEU A 45 0.30 -2.07 20.02
CA LEU A 45 0.67 -3.35 19.42
C LEU A 45 0.12 -4.56 20.19
N THR A 46 -0.05 -4.43 21.51
CA THR A 46 -0.56 -5.50 22.37
C THR A 46 -2.08 -5.46 22.50
N SER A 47 -2.74 -6.62 22.45
CA SER A 47 -4.19 -6.72 22.63
C SER A 47 -4.67 -6.34 24.04
N SER A 48 -3.81 -6.44 25.05
CA SER A 48 -4.08 -6.08 26.45
C SER A 48 -3.88 -4.58 26.74
N GLY A 49 -3.37 -3.81 25.78
CA GLY A 49 -3.00 -2.40 25.99
C GLY A 49 -1.86 -2.17 26.98
N THR A 50 -1.25 -3.25 27.50
CA THR A 50 -0.23 -3.25 28.55
C THR A 50 0.80 -4.32 28.23
N ALA A 51 2.07 -4.01 28.45
CA ALA A 51 3.18 -4.91 28.16
C ALA A 51 4.22 -4.92 29.28
N PRO A 52 4.95 -6.03 29.45
CA PRO A 52 6.06 -6.11 30.39
C PRO A 52 7.12 -5.04 30.12
N PRO A 53 7.81 -4.53 31.16
CA PRO A 53 8.89 -3.54 30.99
C PRO A 53 9.99 -3.97 30.00
N SER A 54 10.26 -5.28 29.91
CA SER A 54 11.20 -5.84 28.93
C SER A 54 10.77 -5.59 27.48
N THR A 55 9.48 -5.61 27.17
CA THR A 55 8.96 -5.35 25.81
C THR A 55 9.13 -3.88 25.43
N THR A 56 8.88 -2.98 26.37
CA THR A 56 9.17 -1.54 26.22
C THR A 56 10.65 -1.31 25.93
N GLN A 57 11.54 -1.97 26.66
CA GLN A 57 12.98 -1.83 26.49
C GLN A 57 13.47 -2.42 25.16
N LEU A 58 12.94 -3.58 24.74
CA LEU A 58 13.20 -4.16 23.42
C LEU A 58 12.73 -3.25 22.28
N THR A 59 11.59 -2.56 22.45
CA THR A 59 11.08 -1.59 21.46
C THR A 59 12.03 -0.41 21.31
N GLN A 60 12.60 0.09 22.41
CA GLN A 60 13.63 1.14 22.34
C GLN A 60 14.89 0.67 21.63
N TRP A 61 15.35 -0.56 21.91
CA TRP A 61 16.52 -1.13 21.24
C TRP A 61 16.26 -1.30 19.74
N LEU A 62 15.06 -1.74 19.36
CA LEU A 62 14.66 -1.84 17.96
C LEU A 62 14.67 -0.46 17.29
N GLY A 63 14.12 0.57 17.93
CA GLY A 63 14.19 1.95 17.43
C GLY A 63 15.63 2.44 17.26
N ALA A 64 16.51 2.19 18.24
CA ALA A 64 17.92 2.54 18.15
C ALA A 64 18.63 1.81 17.00
N LEU A 65 18.36 0.52 16.79
CA LEU A 65 18.93 -0.26 15.69
C LEU A 65 18.46 0.24 14.32
N ILE A 66 17.17 0.56 14.15
CA ILE A 66 16.65 1.14 12.90
C ILE A 66 17.33 2.47 12.60
N LEU A 67 17.48 3.34 13.61
CA LEU A 67 18.21 4.61 13.44
C LEU A 67 19.68 4.38 13.12
N ALA A 68 20.34 3.38 13.71
CA ALA A 68 21.73 3.06 13.41
C ALA A 68 21.92 2.55 11.97
N LEU A 69 20.92 1.87 11.40
CA LEU A 69 20.93 1.37 10.02
C LEU A 69 20.46 2.42 8.99
N THR A 70 19.99 3.59 9.42
CA THR A 70 19.48 4.64 8.50
C THR A 70 20.58 5.48 7.84
N PRO A 71 21.69 5.86 8.49
CA PRO A 71 22.76 6.66 7.88
C PRO A 71 23.31 6.08 6.57
N GLN A 72 23.42 4.76 6.45
CA GLN A 72 23.87 4.11 5.21
C GLN A 72 22.93 4.35 4.03
N LEU A 73 21.60 4.43 4.25
CA LEU A 73 20.63 4.82 3.22
C LEU A 73 20.84 6.28 2.82
N LEU A 74 21.04 7.17 3.80
CA LEU A 74 21.28 8.60 3.56
C LEU A 74 22.58 8.85 2.79
N LEU A 75 23.65 8.14 3.14
CA LEU A 75 24.96 8.23 2.46
C LEU A 75 24.93 7.66 1.04
N ALA A 76 23.98 6.78 0.73
CA ALA A 76 23.77 6.24 -0.62
C ALA A 76 22.89 7.14 -1.52
N LEU A 77 22.26 8.18 -0.98
CA LEU A 77 21.39 9.13 -1.71
C LEU A 77 22.09 9.98 -2.78
N PRO A 78 23.31 10.50 -2.58
CA PRO A 78 23.98 11.31 -3.59
C PRO A 78 24.21 10.52 -4.88
N ASN A 79 24.25 11.23 -6.01
CA ASN A 79 24.62 10.61 -7.29
C ASN A 79 26.14 10.72 -7.52
N THR A 80 26.92 10.26 -6.55
CA THR A 80 28.39 10.19 -6.63
C THR A 80 28.83 8.76 -6.85
N LYS A 81 30.02 8.54 -7.43
CA LYS A 81 30.57 7.20 -7.68
C LYS A 81 30.53 6.32 -6.42
N THR A 82 31.04 6.84 -5.30
CA THR A 82 31.08 6.12 -4.02
C THR A 82 29.69 5.75 -3.50
N ALA A 83 28.72 6.65 -3.60
CA ALA A 83 27.35 6.37 -3.18
C ALA A 83 26.65 5.36 -4.11
N ILE A 84 26.98 5.36 -5.41
CA ILE A 84 26.44 4.38 -6.36
C ILE A 84 26.99 2.98 -6.06
N GLU A 85 28.30 2.88 -5.82
CA GLU A 85 28.97 1.60 -5.52
C GLU A 85 28.48 0.99 -4.20
N SER A 86 28.10 1.81 -3.21
CA SER A 86 27.60 1.32 -1.91
C SER A 86 26.17 0.79 -1.96
N ARG A 87 25.33 1.23 -2.90
CA ARG A 87 23.89 0.86 -2.96
C ARG A 87 23.65 -0.64 -2.97
N ALA A 88 24.44 -1.39 -3.74
CA ALA A 88 24.29 -2.84 -3.81
C ALA A 88 24.49 -3.48 -2.43
N THR A 89 25.56 -3.10 -1.73
CA THR A 89 25.83 -3.58 -0.37
C THR A 89 24.73 -3.17 0.60
N VAL A 90 24.29 -1.91 0.56
CA VAL A 90 23.21 -1.40 1.43
C VAL A 90 21.92 -2.19 1.24
N TYR A 91 21.51 -2.48 0.01
CA TYR A 91 20.29 -3.25 -0.25
C TYR A 91 20.43 -4.73 0.09
N VAL A 92 21.58 -5.34 -0.18
CA VAL A 92 21.81 -6.75 0.16
C VAL A 92 21.77 -6.94 1.68
N THR A 93 22.36 -6.01 2.46
CA THR A 93 22.35 -6.13 3.93
C THR A 93 20.96 -5.87 4.53
N LEU A 94 20.26 -4.83 4.07
CA LEU A 94 18.89 -4.55 4.53
C LEU A 94 17.92 -5.65 4.12
N GLY A 95 17.96 -6.09 2.86
CA GLY A 95 17.13 -7.16 2.34
C GLY A 95 17.40 -8.51 3.03
N ALA A 96 18.65 -8.81 3.41
CA ALA A 96 18.96 -9.98 4.23
C ALA A 96 18.32 -9.87 5.63
N GLY A 97 18.36 -8.68 6.23
CA GLY A 97 17.67 -8.39 7.50
C GLY A 97 16.15 -8.64 7.41
N GLU A 98 15.51 -8.11 6.38
CA GLU A 98 14.08 -8.31 6.13
C GLU A 98 13.75 -9.78 5.87
N ALA A 99 14.56 -10.48 5.07
CA ALA A 99 14.37 -11.91 4.81
C ALA A 99 14.44 -12.74 6.10
N MET A 100 15.38 -12.43 7.00
CA MET A 100 15.46 -13.06 8.31
C MET A 100 14.24 -12.74 9.18
N LEU A 101 13.77 -11.49 9.20
CA LEU A 101 12.57 -11.07 9.94
C LEU A 101 11.31 -11.76 9.42
N ILE A 102 11.12 -11.81 8.11
CA ILE A 102 10.01 -12.52 7.47
C ILE A 102 10.05 -14.00 7.86
N SER A 103 11.22 -14.63 7.77
CA SER A 103 11.39 -16.05 8.10
C SER A 103 11.03 -16.35 9.55
N ILE A 104 11.51 -15.55 10.51
CA ILE A 104 11.20 -15.76 11.92
C ILE A 104 9.72 -15.48 12.23
N MET A 105 9.11 -14.46 11.63
CA MET A 105 7.69 -14.16 11.82
C MET A 105 6.79 -15.30 11.30
N LEU A 106 7.11 -15.85 10.13
CA LEU A 106 6.37 -16.98 9.57
C LEU A 106 6.58 -18.25 10.40
N TRP A 107 7.80 -18.49 10.86
CA TRP A 107 8.09 -19.60 11.77
C TRP A 107 7.32 -19.46 13.09
N GLN A 108 7.31 -18.29 13.72
CA GLN A 108 6.56 -18.01 14.96
C GLN A 108 5.05 -18.16 14.76
N ALA A 109 4.52 -17.72 13.61
CA ALA A 109 3.11 -17.89 13.27
C ALA A 109 2.73 -19.37 13.09
N TRP A 110 3.65 -20.19 12.57
CA TRP A 110 3.45 -21.63 12.39
C TRP A 110 3.65 -22.44 13.67
N ALA A 111 4.70 -22.13 14.45
CA ALA A 111 5.07 -22.83 15.67
C ALA A 111 4.03 -22.66 16.79
N GLY A 112 3.18 -21.62 16.71
CA GLY A 112 2.01 -21.47 17.59
C GLY A 112 2.41 -21.37 19.06
N GLU A 113 3.32 -20.45 19.39
CA GLU A 113 3.85 -20.29 20.74
C GLU A 113 3.29 -19.08 21.49
N GLU A 114 3.48 -19.07 22.82
CA GLU A 114 3.11 -18.09 23.86
C GLU A 114 3.59 -16.63 23.64
N GLY A 115 3.98 -16.28 22.42
CA GLY A 115 4.35 -14.93 22.05
C GLY A 115 3.17 -13.96 22.19
N GLY A 116 3.44 -12.72 22.61
CA GLY A 116 2.43 -11.67 22.78
C GLY A 116 1.72 -11.22 21.48
N PHE A 117 2.06 -11.80 20.32
CA PHE A 117 1.49 -11.48 19.02
C PHE A 117 0.71 -12.65 18.44
N SER A 118 -0.50 -12.37 17.93
CA SER A 118 -1.29 -13.39 17.23
C SER A 118 -0.62 -13.83 15.91
N ALA A 119 -0.76 -15.10 15.53
CA ALA A 119 -0.26 -15.63 14.26
C ALA A 119 -0.73 -14.81 13.04
N ARG A 120 -1.98 -14.32 13.07
CA ARG A 120 -2.51 -13.43 12.00
C ARG A 120 -1.76 -12.10 11.92
N ALA A 121 -1.40 -11.51 13.06
CA ALA A 121 -0.64 -10.26 13.08
C ALA A 121 0.78 -10.48 12.53
N LEU A 122 1.42 -11.61 12.88
CA LEU A 122 2.76 -11.97 12.39
C LEU A 122 2.77 -12.20 10.87
N VAL A 123 1.80 -12.95 10.34
CA VAL A 123 1.68 -13.18 8.89
C VAL A 123 1.43 -11.86 8.14
N ARG A 124 0.60 -10.95 8.70
CA ARG A 124 0.38 -9.63 8.10
C ARG A 124 1.64 -8.77 8.11
N ALA A 125 2.38 -8.74 9.22
CA ALA A 125 3.63 -8.00 9.32
C ALA A 125 4.68 -8.52 8.31
N ALA A 126 4.82 -9.85 8.21
CA ALA A 126 5.66 -10.50 7.21
C ALA A 126 5.22 -10.14 5.78
N GLY A 127 3.91 -10.12 5.50
CA GLY A 127 3.36 -9.70 4.22
C GLY A 127 3.74 -8.26 3.86
N ILE A 128 3.63 -7.32 4.81
CA ILE A 128 3.99 -5.91 4.61
C ILE A 128 5.48 -5.76 4.29
N LEU A 129 6.34 -6.45 5.03
CA LEU A 129 7.79 -6.50 4.74
C LEU A 129 8.08 -7.10 3.35
N ALA A 130 7.31 -8.10 2.93
CA ALA A 130 7.38 -8.68 1.60
C ALA A 130 6.73 -7.81 0.50
N GLY A 131 6.25 -6.61 0.81
CA GLY A 131 5.62 -5.70 -0.15
C GLY A 131 4.19 -6.11 -0.55
N THR A 132 3.48 -6.81 0.33
CA THR A 132 2.06 -7.18 0.15
C THR A 132 1.22 -6.69 1.31
N SER A 133 -0.05 -6.37 1.06
CA SER A 133 -0.99 -6.01 2.12
C SER A 133 -2.29 -6.75 1.93
N THR A 134 -2.96 -7.09 3.02
CA THR A 134 -4.35 -7.59 2.97
C THR A 134 -5.20 -6.60 3.76
N PRO A 135 -6.28 -6.06 3.20
CA PRO A 135 -7.21 -5.22 3.94
C PRO A 135 -7.69 -5.92 5.22
N ASP A 136 -7.90 -5.16 6.30
CA ASP A 136 -8.34 -5.76 7.56
C ASP A 136 -9.81 -6.22 7.43
N PRO A 137 -10.12 -7.53 7.60
CA PRO A 137 -11.48 -8.07 7.54
C PRO A 137 -12.46 -7.44 8.53
N LYS A 138 -11.97 -6.78 9.59
CA LYS A 138 -12.83 -6.03 10.52
C LYS A 138 -13.30 -4.69 9.94
N MET A 139 -12.53 -4.12 9.03
CA MET A 139 -12.80 -2.82 8.41
C MET A 139 -13.49 -2.98 7.05
N THR A 140 -13.26 -4.09 6.35
CA THR A 140 -13.80 -4.29 4.99
C THR A 140 -15.33 -4.23 4.89
N PRO A 141 -16.13 -4.73 5.85
CA PRO A 141 -17.59 -4.58 5.78
C PRO A 141 -18.02 -3.10 5.76
N GLN A 142 -17.38 -2.27 6.57
CA GLN A 142 -17.70 -0.84 6.69
C GLN A 142 -17.16 0.01 5.54
N TYR A 143 -16.05 -0.38 4.93
CA TYR A 143 -15.38 0.45 3.92
C TYR A 143 -15.61 -0.04 2.49
N PHE A 144 -15.48 -1.34 2.26
CA PHE A 144 -15.56 -1.93 0.91
C PHE A 144 -17.00 -2.30 0.56
N TYR A 145 -17.73 -2.86 1.51
CA TYR A 145 -19.01 -3.54 1.27
C TYR A 145 -20.18 -2.90 2.02
N ASN A 146 -20.08 -1.60 2.31
CA ASN A 146 -20.99 -0.89 3.21
C ASN A 146 -22.44 -0.79 2.72
N ASP A 147 -22.65 -1.07 1.45
CA ASP A 147 -23.92 -1.05 0.74
C ASP A 147 -24.43 -2.45 0.35
N LEU A 148 -23.78 -3.51 0.85
CA LEU A 148 -24.23 -4.90 0.68
C LEU A 148 -25.00 -5.42 1.91
N PRO A 149 -25.88 -6.42 1.76
CA PRO A 149 -26.42 -7.20 2.87
C PRO A 149 -25.33 -7.89 3.70
N LEU A 150 -25.55 -8.07 5.01
CA LEU A 150 -24.53 -8.58 5.96
C LEU A 150 -23.93 -9.93 5.56
N ASP A 151 -24.75 -10.86 5.08
CA ASP A 151 -24.31 -12.17 4.61
C ASP A 151 -23.35 -12.05 3.41
N GLN A 152 -23.61 -11.11 2.50
CA GLN A 152 -22.72 -10.81 1.38
C GLN A 152 -21.44 -10.09 1.83
N GLN A 153 -21.52 -9.19 2.80
CA GLN A 153 -20.34 -8.53 3.37
C GLN A 153 -19.37 -9.56 3.96
N GLU A 154 -19.88 -10.53 4.74
CA GLU A 154 -19.10 -11.62 5.31
C GLU A 154 -18.51 -12.52 4.20
N TYR A 155 -19.33 -12.88 3.21
CA TYR A 155 -18.90 -13.69 2.08
C TYR A 155 -17.74 -13.02 1.33
N TRP A 156 -17.88 -11.77 0.88
CA TRP A 156 -16.85 -11.08 0.10
C TRP A 156 -15.60 -10.79 0.93
N THR A 157 -15.76 -10.47 2.22
CA THR A 157 -14.65 -10.33 3.16
C THR A 157 -13.84 -11.62 3.27
N SER A 158 -14.50 -12.79 3.26
CA SER A 158 -13.82 -14.09 3.28
C SER A 158 -13.00 -14.41 2.02
N LYS A 159 -13.25 -13.70 0.92
CA LYS A 159 -12.57 -13.90 -0.37
C LYS A 159 -11.35 -12.99 -0.59
N LEU A 160 -11.09 -12.04 0.31
CA LEU A 160 -9.96 -11.13 0.19
C LEU A 160 -8.64 -11.89 0.12
N GLN A 161 -7.77 -11.44 -0.79
CA GLN A 161 -6.42 -11.93 -0.96
C GLN A 161 -5.43 -10.77 -0.79
N PRO A 162 -4.14 -11.07 -0.51
CA PRO A 162 -3.13 -10.04 -0.46
C PRO A 162 -2.98 -9.33 -1.82
N ILE A 163 -2.91 -8.00 -1.79
CA ILE A 163 -2.53 -7.16 -2.93
C ILE A 163 -1.05 -6.82 -2.83
N SER A 164 -0.36 -6.76 -3.98
CA SER A 164 0.99 -6.20 -4.02
C SER A 164 0.91 -4.71 -3.74
N LEU A 165 1.68 -4.24 -2.76
CA LEU A 165 1.84 -2.81 -2.52
C LEU A 165 2.41 -2.13 -3.78
N GLY A 166 3.37 -2.77 -4.46
CA GLY A 166 4.04 -2.20 -5.64
C GLY A 166 3.13 -1.60 -6.71
N VAL A 167 1.88 -2.05 -6.85
CA VAL A 167 0.91 -1.47 -7.81
C VAL A 167 0.64 0.03 -7.59
N PHE A 168 0.66 0.49 -6.33
CA PHE A 168 0.41 1.90 -5.99
C PHE A 168 1.61 2.82 -6.24
N TRP A 169 2.82 2.27 -6.34
CA TRP A 169 4.06 3.02 -6.56
C TRP A 169 4.66 2.80 -7.95
N SER A 170 4.19 1.79 -8.67
CA SER A 170 4.63 1.51 -10.03
C SER A 170 4.25 2.68 -10.95
N LYS A 171 5.20 3.08 -11.80
CA LYS A 171 4.94 4.12 -12.80
C LYS A 171 3.96 3.55 -13.83
N SER A 172 2.80 4.17 -13.98
CA SER A 172 1.93 3.89 -15.13
C SER A 172 2.68 4.22 -16.43
N SER A 173 2.86 3.21 -17.29
CA SER A 173 3.51 3.36 -18.59
C SER A 173 2.57 3.98 -19.64
N TYR A 174 1.26 3.94 -19.40
CA TYR A 174 0.26 4.38 -20.36
C TYR A 174 -1.05 4.79 -19.67
N ALA A 175 -1.54 5.98 -20.01
CA ALA A 175 -2.79 6.53 -19.52
C ALA A 175 -3.86 6.43 -20.62
N ALA A 176 -4.55 5.27 -20.69
CA ALA A 176 -5.52 4.98 -21.76
C ALA A 176 -6.65 6.01 -21.87
N TRP A 177 -7.12 6.54 -20.74
CA TRP A 177 -8.17 7.57 -20.66
C TRP A 177 -7.81 8.88 -21.39
N ARG A 178 -6.54 9.07 -21.77
CA ARG A 178 -6.13 10.22 -22.58
C ARG A 178 -6.45 10.10 -24.07
N VAL A 179 -6.64 8.88 -24.56
CA VAL A 179 -6.73 8.58 -26.00
C VAL A 179 -7.80 7.55 -26.36
N ILE A 180 -8.53 7.02 -25.38
CA ILE A 180 -9.70 6.15 -25.55
C ILE A 180 -10.89 6.81 -24.86
N PRO A 181 -12.06 6.93 -25.53
CA PRO A 181 -13.30 7.37 -24.89
C PRO A 181 -13.52 6.67 -23.55
N THR A 182 -13.74 7.44 -22.49
CA THR A 182 -13.76 6.95 -21.12
C THR A 182 -14.91 7.57 -20.35
N THR A 183 -15.77 6.72 -19.80
CA THR A 183 -16.77 7.10 -18.81
C THR A 183 -16.17 7.03 -17.41
N ALA A 184 -16.20 8.14 -16.68
CA ALA A 184 -15.85 8.15 -15.26
C ALA A 184 -17.11 7.82 -14.43
N VAL A 185 -16.98 6.91 -13.46
CA VAL A 185 -18.08 6.51 -12.56
C VAL A 185 -17.77 7.00 -11.15
N LEU A 186 -18.69 7.74 -10.55
CA LEU A 186 -18.59 8.22 -9.17
C LEU A 186 -19.69 7.59 -8.31
N CYS A 187 -19.29 6.99 -7.19
CA CYS A 187 -20.18 6.36 -6.23
C CYS A 187 -20.19 7.20 -4.94
N GLU A 188 -21.32 7.80 -4.59
CA GLU A 188 -21.35 8.83 -3.54
C GLU A 188 -21.30 8.25 -2.12
N ASN A 189 -21.67 6.98 -1.97
CA ASN A 189 -21.59 6.26 -0.69
C ASN A 189 -20.28 5.47 -0.52
N ASP A 190 -19.29 5.66 -1.41
CA ASP A 190 -17.96 5.06 -1.30
C ASP A 190 -17.20 5.59 -0.07
N LYS A 191 -16.71 4.67 0.77
CA LYS A 191 -15.93 4.98 1.99
C LYS A 191 -14.42 4.81 1.80
N VAL A 192 -13.99 4.14 0.74
CA VAL A 192 -12.58 3.97 0.35
C VAL A 192 -12.09 5.19 -0.43
N MET A 193 -12.91 5.64 -1.39
CA MET A 193 -12.69 6.83 -2.17
C MET A 193 -13.88 7.79 -1.98
N PRO A 194 -13.88 8.57 -0.88
CA PRO A 194 -14.95 9.53 -0.62
C PRO A 194 -15.17 10.48 -1.81
N LEU A 195 -16.43 10.88 -2.03
CA LEU A 195 -16.84 11.65 -3.21
C LEU A 195 -15.94 12.86 -3.49
N GLN A 196 -15.55 13.62 -2.46
CA GLN A 196 -14.71 14.80 -2.62
C GLN A 196 -13.34 14.45 -3.20
N MET A 197 -12.77 13.31 -2.80
CA MET A 197 -11.50 12.82 -3.35
C MET A 197 -11.68 12.35 -4.80
N ALA A 198 -12.76 11.63 -5.09
CA ALA A 198 -13.05 11.15 -6.44
C ALA A 198 -13.27 12.32 -7.43
N GLU A 199 -13.99 13.36 -7.01
CA GLU A 199 -14.21 14.58 -7.79
C GLU A 199 -12.90 15.36 -8.00
N TYR A 200 -12.05 15.45 -6.98
CA TYR A 200 -10.73 16.05 -7.13
C TYR A 200 -9.86 15.30 -8.16
N MET A 201 -9.84 13.97 -8.10
CA MET A 201 -9.11 13.13 -9.06
C MET A 201 -9.65 13.29 -10.49
N LEU A 202 -10.97 13.32 -10.64
CA LEU A 202 -11.63 13.54 -11.94
C LEU A 202 -11.30 14.92 -12.50
N ALA A 203 -11.39 15.98 -11.69
CA ALA A 203 -11.07 17.34 -12.10
C ALA A 203 -9.61 17.46 -12.55
N ALA A 204 -8.68 16.85 -11.82
CA ALA A 204 -7.27 16.80 -12.19
C ALA A 204 -7.06 16.10 -13.54
N ALA A 205 -7.73 14.96 -13.77
CA ALA A 205 -7.66 14.23 -15.04
C ALA A 205 -8.28 15.02 -16.20
N GLN A 206 -9.41 15.71 -15.97
CA GLN A 206 -10.07 16.54 -16.99
C GLN A 206 -9.26 17.79 -17.36
N ALA A 207 -8.50 18.37 -16.42
CA ALA A 207 -7.62 19.51 -16.67
C ALA A 207 -6.36 19.12 -17.48
N ASP A 208 -5.94 17.86 -17.39
CA ASP A 208 -4.76 17.32 -18.04
C ASP A 208 -5.07 16.96 -19.51
N LYS A 209 -4.78 17.88 -20.43
CA LYS A 209 -5.06 17.74 -21.86
C LYS A 209 -3.87 17.12 -22.63
N PRO A 210 -4.11 16.28 -23.66
CA PRO A 210 -5.41 15.80 -24.12
C PRO A 210 -6.00 14.75 -23.18
N ASN A 211 -7.33 14.74 -23.07
CA ASN A 211 -8.08 13.64 -22.47
C ASN A 211 -9.34 13.30 -23.25
N MET A 212 -9.78 12.04 -23.11
CA MET A 212 -10.97 11.49 -23.75
C MET A 212 -12.01 11.03 -22.72
N ILE A 213 -12.06 11.70 -21.57
CA ILE A 213 -13.15 11.54 -20.61
C ILE A 213 -14.34 12.30 -21.16
N ASP A 214 -15.35 11.59 -21.65
CA ASP A 214 -16.50 12.16 -22.38
C ASP A 214 -17.82 12.03 -21.62
N ALA A 215 -17.90 11.13 -20.65
CA ALA A 215 -19.06 10.94 -19.79
C ALA A 215 -18.67 10.83 -18.31
N VAL A 216 -19.57 11.30 -17.44
CA VAL A 216 -19.49 11.12 -16.00
C VAL A 216 -20.83 10.56 -15.53
N GLU A 217 -20.80 9.36 -14.99
CA GLU A 217 -21.95 8.67 -14.42
C GLU A 217 -21.87 8.73 -12.90
N ARG A 218 -22.99 8.99 -12.23
CA ARG A 218 -23.06 9.10 -10.78
C ARG A 218 -24.08 8.13 -10.22
N ASN A 219 -23.73 7.48 -9.12
CA ASN A 219 -24.62 6.66 -8.34
C ASN A 219 -24.63 7.13 -6.88
N GLU A 220 -25.76 7.69 -6.46
CA GLU A 220 -25.92 8.32 -5.14
C GLU A 220 -25.89 7.32 -3.98
N THR A 221 -26.26 6.06 -4.24
CA THR A 221 -26.44 5.04 -3.19
C THR A 221 -25.31 4.00 -3.16
N ALA A 222 -24.57 3.84 -4.25
CA ALA A 222 -23.50 2.86 -4.37
C ALA A 222 -22.27 3.21 -3.52
N GLY A 223 -21.69 2.18 -2.90
CA GLY A 223 -20.39 2.15 -2.26
C GLY A 223 -19.26 1.81 -3.24
N HIS A 224 -18.17 1.28 -2.71
CA HIS A 224 -16.93 1.11 -3.49
C HIS A 224 -17.05 0.09 -4.64
N PHE A 225 -17.80 -1.00 -4.43
CA PHE A 225 -17.98 -2.07 -5.40
C PHE A 225 -19.38 -2.05 -6.02
N VAL A 226 -19.69 -1.00 -6.79
CA VAL A 226 -21.01 -0.80 -7.44
C VAL A 226 -21.47 -2.00 -8.27
N MET A 227 -20.54 -2.74 -8.88
CA MET A 227 -20.87 -3.94 -9.66
C MET A 227 -21.39 -5.10 -8.82
N LEU A 228 -21.15 -5.09 -7.50
CA LEU A 228 -21.69 -6.08 -6.57
C LEU A 228 -23.03 -5.63 -6.00
N SER A 229 -23.14 -4.36 -5.58
CA SER A 229 -24.33 -3.86 -4.91
C SER A 229 -25.44 -3.45 -5.85
N GLN A 230 -25.09 -2.99 -7.06
CA GLN A 230 -26.03 -2.51 -8.07
C GLN A 230 -25.68 -3.06 -9.46
N PRO A 231 -25.79 -4.39 -9.66
CA PRO A 231 -25.44 -5.04 -10.92
C PRO A 231 -26.28 -4.53 -12.09
N ASP A 232 -27.59 -4.32 -11.92
CA ASP A 232 -28.49 -3.83 -12.98
C ASP A 232 -28.10 -2.42 -13.42
N TRP A 233 -27.88 -1.52 -12.46
CA TRP A 233 -27.41 -0.16 -12.76
C TRP A 233 -26.06 -0.19 -13.50
N THR A 234 -25.14 -1.06 -13.07
CA THR A 234 -23.83 -1.21 -13.70
C THR A 234 -23.96 -1.70 -15.14
N VAL A 235 -24.84 -2.68 -15.40
CA VAL A 235 -25.13 -3.18 -16.75
C VAL A 235 -25.71 -2.06 -17.61
N ASP A 236 -26.69 -1.32 -17.12
CA ASP A 236 -27.31 -0.22 -17.87
C ASP A 236 -26.30 0.89 -18.19
N MET A 237 -25.42 1.23 -17.24
CA MET A 237 -24.33 2.17 -17.45
C MET A 237 -23.37 1.69 -18.54
N LEU A 238 -22.99 0.40 -18.54
CA LEU A 238 -22.14 -0.18 -19.58
C LEU A 238 -22.81 -0.18 -20.95
N ARG A 239 -24.12 -0.44 -21.03
CA ARG A 239 -24.90 -0.35 -22.28
C ARG A 239 -24.88 1.06 -22.86
N ARG A 240 -25.11 2.08 -22.02
CA ARG A 240 -25.00 3.49 -22.42
C ARG A 240 -23.59 3.84 -22.90
N ALA A 241 -22.56 3.43 -22.16
CA ALA A 241 -21.16 3.65 -22.54
C ALA A 241 -20.80 2.95 -23.87
N ALA A 242 -21.44 1.83 -24.20
CA ALA A 242 -21.29 1.15 -25.49
C ALA A 242 -22.08 1.81 -26.64
N GLY A 243 -22.80 2.90 -26.38
CA GLY A 243 -23.57 3.65 -27.39
C GLY A 243 -24.99 3.12 -27.59
N GLU A 244 -25.50 2.26 -26.71
CA GLU A 244 -26.89 1.85 -26.76
C GLU A 244 -27.81 3.03 -26.43
N LYS A 245 -28.71 3.34 -27.36
CA LYS A 245 -29.74 4.35 -27.15
C LYS A 245 -30.82 3.72 -26.29
N THR A 246 -30.82 4.04 -25.00
CA THR A 246 -31.97 3.75 -24.13
C THR A 246 -33.24 4.36 -24.75
N LEU A 247 -34.26 3.53 -24.96
CA LEU A 247 -35.58 3.91 -25.45
C LEU A 247 -36.28 4.90 -24.52
#